data_AF-F3C3R3-F1
#
_entry.id   AF-F3C3R3-F1
#
_cell.length_a   1.000
_cell.length_b   1.000
_cell.length_c   1.000
_cell.angle_alpha   90.00
_cell.angle_beta   90.00
_cell.angle_gamma   90.00
#
_symmetry.space_group_name_H-M   'P 1'
#
loop_
_entity.id
_entity.type
_entity.pdbx_description
1 polymer ?
#
loop_
_entity_poly.entity_id
_entity_poly.type
_entity_poly.pdbx_seq_one_letter_code
_entity_poly.pdbx_strand_id
1 'polypeptide(L)' 'HPFWTAYGLLLTGHSSAPTSPVAMTELFVENLKAFQAGEALRGEVDFSRGY' A
#
# COMPACT_ATOMS: atom_id res chain seq x y z
N HIS A 1 25.09 3.82 9.72
CA HIS A 1 24.35 5.10 9.72
C HIS A 1 24.17 5.59 11.16
N PRO A 2 24.40 6.87 11.48
CA PRO A 2 24.38 7.38 12.87
C PRO A 2 23.07 7.15 13.62
N PHE A 3 21.94 7.09 12.90
CA PHE A 3 20.64 6.84 13.53
C PHE A 3 20.53 5.49 14.24
N TRP A 4 21.34 4.49 13.89
CA TRP A 4 21.32 3.19 14.56
C TRP A 4 21.84 3.21 16.00
N THR A 5 22.61 4.23 16.39
CA THR A 5 23.24 4.32 17.71
C THR A 5 22.87 5.60 18.47
N ALA A 6 21.94 6.40 17.95
CA ALA A 6 21.54 7.67 18.57
C ALA A 6 20.58 7.44 19.74
N TYR A 7 20.81 8.15 20.86
CA TYR A 7 19.93 8.09 22.02
C TYR A 7 18.56 8.70 21.71
N GLY A 8 17.49 8.08 22.22
CA GLY A 8 16.12 8.56 22.06
C GLY A 8 15.47 8.28 20.69
N LEU A 9 16.11 7.50 19.81
CA LEU A 9 15.52 7.07 18.54
C LEU A 9 15.14 5.58 18.56
N LEU A 10 13.93 5.27 18.10
CA LEU A 10 13.48 3.92 17.78
C LEU A 10 13.37 3.79 16.26
N LEU A 11 14.10 2.85 15.68
CA LEU A 11 14.13 2.61 14.24
C LEU A 11 13.52 1.24 13.91
N THR A 12 12.71 1.19 12.86
CA THR A 12 12.19 -0.06 12.27
C THR A 12 12.62 -0.17 10.81
N GLY A 13 12.76 -1.40 10.31
CA GLY A 13 13.17 -1.66 8.93
C GLY A 13 12.01 -1.55 7.94
N HIS A 14 11.33 -0.41 7.89
CA HIS A 14 10.12 -0.19 7.07
C HIS A 14 9.08 -1.32 7.26
N SER A 15 8.92 -1.78 8.49
CA SER A 15 8.09 -2.94 8.84
C SER A 15 6.84 -2.55 9.63
N SER A 16 6.45 -1.27 9.62
CA SER A 16 5.30 -0.77 10.37
C SER A 16 3.96 -1.26 9.83
N ALA A 17 3.88 -1.55 8.52
CA ALA A 17 2.68 -2.05 7.87
C ALA A 17 3.04 -2.89 6.62
N PRO A 18 3.53 -4.13 6.78
CA PRO A 18 3.79 -4.99 5.65
C PRO A 18 2.49 -5.32 4.91
N THR A 19 2.54 -5.31 3.59
CA THR A 19 1.39 -5.70 2.75
C THR A 19 1.08 -7.17 2.95
N SER A 20 -0.19 -7.50 3.21
CA SER A 20 -0.68 -8.89 3.18
C SER A 20 -0.80 -9.37 1.74
N PRO A 21 -0.07 -10.40 1.30
CA PRO A 21 -0.17 -10.91 -0.07
C PRO A 21 -1.55 -11.42 -0.43
N VAL A 22 -2.25 -12.06 0.53
CA VAL A 22 -3.60 -12.59 0.33
C VAL A 22 -4.58 -11.45 0.08
N ALA A 23 -4.62 -10.46 0.97
CA ALA A 23 -5.54 -9.32 0.83
C ALA A 23 -5.25 -8.48 -0.43
N MET A 24 -3.97 -8.30 -0.79
CA MET A 24 -3.60 -7.58 -2.01
C MET A 24 -4.02 -8.34 -3.28
N THR A 25 -3.87 -9.67 -3.28
CA THR A 25 -4.31 -10.50 -4.40
C THR A 25 -5.83 -10.46 -4.55
N GLU A 26 -6.57 -10.54 -3.45
CA GLU A 26 -8.03 -10.42 -3.45
C GLU A 26 -8.49 -9.07 -4.04
N LEU A 27 -7.94 -7.95 -3.55
CA LEU A 27 -8.22 -6.62 -4.08
C LEU A 27 -7.92 -6.52 -5.58
N PHE A 28 -6.80 -7.07 -6.02
CA PHE A 28 -6.42 -7.05 -7.43
C PHE A 28 -7.41 -7.85 -8.29
N VAL A 29 -7.77 -9.06 -7.89
CA VAL A 29 -8.70 -9.91 -8.64
C VAL A 29 -10.09 -9.30 -8.72
N GLU A 30 -10.56 -8.65 -7.65
CA GLU A 30 -11.80 -7.90 -7.65
C GLU A 30 -11.76 -6.72 -8.63
N ASN A 31 -10.71 -5.90 -8.58
CA ASN A 31 -10.54 -4.78 -9.51
C ASN A 31 -10.37 -5.23 -10.96
N LEU A 32 -9.74 -6.37 -11.22
CA LEU A 32 -9.64 -6.93 -12.57
C LEU A 32 -11.03 -7.26 -13.14
N LYS A 33 -11.91 -7.86 -12.33
CA LYS A 33 -13.29 -8.15 -12.73
C LYS A 33 -14.08 -6.87 -13.00
N ALA A 34 -13.97 -5.89 -12.11
CA ALA A 34 -14.62 -4.58 -12.27
C ALA A 34 -14.14 -3.87 -13.55
N PHE A 35 -12.83 -3.87 -13.80
CA PHE A 35 -12.25 -3.30 -15.01
C PHE A 35 -12.80 -3.96 -16.29
N GLN A 36 -12.88 -5.29 -16.31
CA GLN A 36 -13.45 -6.03 -17.45
C GLN A 36 -14.94 -5.74 -17.68
N ALA A 37 -15.68 -5.43 -16.60
CA ALA A 37 -17.09 -5.04 -16.67
C ALA A 37 -17.31 -3.54 -16.95
N GLY A 38 -16.25 -2.72 -16.98
CA GLY A 38 -16.35 -1.26 -17.10
C GLY A 38 -16.88 -0.58 -15.83
N GLU A 39 -16.73 -1.22 -14.68
CA GLU A 39 -17.15 -0.71 -13.37
C GLU A 39 -16.02 0.07 -12.68
N ALA A 40 -16.39 0.89 -11.69
CA ALA A 40 -15.44 1.67 -10.90
C ALA A 40 -14.49 0.75 -10.10
N LEU A 41 -13.24 1.16 -9.95
CA LEU A 41 -12.24 0.38 -9.23
C LEU A 41 -12.17 0.82 -7.77
N ARG A 42 -11.75 -0.10 -6.90
CA ARG A 42 -11.51 0.20 -5.48
C ARG A 42 -10.09 0.72 -5.30
N GLY A 43 -9.96 1.86 -4.63
CA GLY A 43 -8.67 2.45 -4.27
C GLY A 43 -8.00 3.25 -5.40
N GLU A 44 -8.80 3.86 -6.28
CA GLU A 44 -8.28 4.73 -7.34
C GLU A 44 -7.54 5.95 -6.76
N VAL A 45 -6.40 6.27 -7.38
CA VAL A 45 -5.59 7.45 -7.05
C VAL A 45 -6.15 8.67 -7.78
N ASP A 46 -6.33 9.76 -7.05
CA ASP A 46 -6.64 11.04 -7.67
C ASP A 46 -5.35 11.81 -7.96
N PHE A 47 -4.92 11.78 -9.23
CA PHE A 47 -3.70 12.45 -9.66
C PHE A 47 -3.70 13.97 -9.43
N SER A 48 -4.87 14.61 -9.36
CA SER A 48 -4.96 16.05 -9.07
C SER A 48 -4.71 16.38 -7.60
N ARG A 49 -5.05 15.44 -6.71
CA ARG A 49 -4.74 15.53 -5.26
C ARG A 49 -3.34 15.04 -4.92
N GLY A 50 -2.75 14.20 -5.78
CA GLY A 50 -1.43 13.61 -5.59
C GLY A 50 -1.40 12.35 -4.72
N TYR A 51 -2.58 11.77 -4.43
CA TYR A 51 -2.76 10.51 -3.71
C TYR A 51 -4.15 9.91 -3.97
#